data_AF-A0A8T3ZPQ1-F1
#
_entry.id   AF-A0A8T3ZPQ1-F1
#
_cell.length_a   1.000
_cell.length_b   1.000
_cell.length_c   1.000
_cell.angle_alpha   90.00
_cell.angle_beta   90.00
_cell.angle_gamma   90.00
#
_symmetry.space_group_name_H-M   'P 1'
#
loop_
_entity.id
_entity.type
_entity.pdbx_description
1 polymer ?
#
loop_
_entity_poly.entity_id
_entity_poly.type
_entity_poly.pdbx_seq_one_letter_code
_entity_poly.pdbx_strand_id
1 'polypeptide(L)' 'MKHKLKVSAHEKKKYVLSTDSDILILRMCKILEKEKLTENDKVLVNLIKAQLEEDWRKSLLTALKKLLKKYKI' A
#
# COMPACT_ATOMS: atom_id res chain seq x y z
N MET A 1 -17.64 13.07 -12.54
CA MET A 1 -16.55 12.97 -13.54
C MET A 1 -15.64 11.79 -13.23
N LYS A 2 -15.70 10.71 -14.04
CA LYS A 2 -14.86 9.52 -13.88
C LYS A 2 -13.44 9.82 -14.40
N HIS A 3 -12.61 10.46 -13.58
CA HIS A 3 -11.17 10.40 -13.82
C HIS A 3 -10.72 8.95 -13.65
N LYS A 4 -10.64 8.19 -14.76
CA LYS A 4 -9.98 6.88 -14.79
C LYS A 4 -8.58 7.09 -14.25
N LEU A 5 -8.27 6.46 -13.12
CA LEU A 5 -6.92 6.49 -12.57
C LEU A 5 -5.97 5.97 -13.65
N LYS A 6 -5.02 6.78 -14.10
CA LYS A 6 -3.92 6.27 -14.94
C LYS A 6 -3.01 5.45 -14.04
N VAL A 7 -3.28 4.14 -13.96
CA VAL A 7 -2.35 3.15 -13.40
C VAL A 7 -1.23 2.97 -14.42
N SER A 8 0.00 3.25 -14.00
CA SER A 8 1.18 3.08 -14.84
C SER A 8 1.45 1.60 -15.14
N ALA A 9 2.21 1.33 -16.21
CA ALA A 9 2.60 -0.05 -16.55
C ALA A 9 3.41 -0.72 -15.43
N HIS A 10 4.21 0.05 -14.68
CA HIS A 10 4.93 -0.44 -13.50
C HIS A 10 3.97 -0.84 -12.38
N GLU A 11 2.98 -0.01 -12.06
CA GLU A 11 1.97 -0.33 -11.04
C GLU A 11 1.14 -1.56 -11.42
N LYS A 12 0.81 -1.75 -12.70
CA LYS A 12 0.13 -2.96 -13.18
C LYS A 12 0.95 -4.24 -13.03
N LYS A 13 2.28 -4.14 -13.01
CA LYS A 13 3.18 -5.28 -12.75
C LYS A 13 3.38 -5.51 -11.26
N LYS A 14 3.29 -4.45 -10.46
CA LYS A 14 3.55 -4.50 -9.02
C LYS A 14 2.32 -4.91 -8.21
N TYR A 15 1.15 -4.44 -8.60
CA TYR A 15 -0.09 -4.59 -7.84
C TYR A 15 -1.09 -5.50 -8.55
N VAL A 16 -1.76 -6.33 -7.76
CA VAL A 16 -2.94 -7.10 -8.13
C VAL A 16 -4.16 -6.22 -7.93
N LEU A 17 -4.69 -5.68 -9.03
CA LEU A 17 -5.84 -4.77 -9.04
C LEU A 17 -7.06 -5.48 -9.64
N SER A 18 -7.53 -6.54 -8.97
CA SER A 18 -8.56 -7.44 -9.48
C SER A 18 -9.97 -6.84 -9.37
N THR A 19 -10.17 -5.84 -8.52
CA THR A 19 -11.45 -5.20 -8.26
C THR A 19 -11.38 -3.68 -8.45
N ASP A 20 -12.54 -3.06 -8.68
CA ASP A 20 -12.65 -1.59 -8.69
C ASP A 20 -12.23 -0.98 -7.34
N SER A 21 -12.46 -1.71 -6.24
CA SER A 21 -12.02 -1.32 -4.90
C SER A 21 -10.50 -1.21 -4.80
N ASP A 22 -9.74 -2.14 -5.39
CA ASP A 22 -8.27 -2.10 -5.39
C ASP A 22 -7.74 -0.85 -6.12
N ILE A 23 -8.40 -0.49 -7.23
CA ILE A 23 -8.08 0.71 -7.99
C ILE A 23 -8.40 1.98 -7.17
N LEU A 24 -9.52 1.98 -6.45
CA LEU A 24 -9.90 3.09 -5.56
C LEU A 24 -8.92 3.23 -4.39
N ILE A 25 -8.51 2.13 -3.76
CA ILE A 25 -7.51 2.12 -2.69
C ILE A 25 -6.19 2.71 -3.22
N LEU A 26 -5.68 2.21 -4.35
CA LEU A 26 -4.45 2.73 -4.96
C LEU A 26 -4.57 4.22 -5.26
N ARG A 27 -5.72 4.68 -5.75
CA ARG A 27 -5.99 6.11 -5.99
C ARG A 27 -5.88 6.92 -4.71
N MET A 28 -6.53 6.47 -3.63
CA MET A 28 -6.52 7.17 -2.34
C MET A 28 -5.11 7.24 -1.77
N CYS A 29 -4.35 6.13 -1.80
CA CYS A 29 -2.95 6.12 -1.39
C CYS A 29 -2.11 7.14 -2.19
N LYS A 30 -2.27 7.20 -3.52
CA LYS A 30 -1.54 8.17 -4.37
C LYS A 30 -1.89 9.63 -4.11
N ILE A 31 -3.11 9.91 -3.63
CA ILE A 31 -3.50 11.26 -3.22
C ILE A 31 -2.79 11.59 -1.91
N LEU A 32 -2.86 10.70 -0.92
CA LEU A 32 -2.23 10.88 0.39
C LEU A 32 -0.70 10.99 0.30
N GLU A 33 -0.05 10.28 -0.62
CA GLU A 33 1.40 10.36 -0.85
C GLU A 33 1.90 11.74 -1.32
N LYS A 34 1.00 12.60 -1.80
CA LYS A 34 1.33 13.98 -2.18
C LYS A 34 1.23 14.96 -1.01
N GLU A 35 0.62 14.53 0.09
CA GLU A 35 0.41 15.35 1.28
C GLU A 35 1.59 15.21 2.26
N LYS A 36 1.70 16.18 3.17
CA LYS A 36 2.70 16.15 4.24
C LYS A 36 2.22 15.29 5.41
N LEU A 37 2.18 13.98 5.19
CA LEU A 37 1.73 13.00 6.19
C LEU A 37 2.67 12.93 7.41
N THR A 38 2.11 12.60 8.57
CA THR A 38 2.91 12.21 9.74
C THR A 38 3.61 10.86 9.50
N GLU A 39 4.64 10.53 10.27
CA GLU A 39 5.32 9.24 10.12
C GLU A 39 4.38 8.04 10.34
N ASN A 40 3.44 8.16 11.29
CA ASN A 40 2.44 7.11 11.54
C ASN A 40 1.49 6.94 10.35
N ASP A 41 1.02 8.05 9.76
CA ASP A 41 0.13 8.00 8.60
C ASP A 41 0.86 7.44 7.37
N LYS A 42 2.14 7.80 7.17
CA LYS A 42 2.97 7.20 6.11
C LYS A 42 3.09 5.68 6.28
N VAL A 43 3.32 5.22 7.50
CA VAL A 43 3.39 3.77 7.79
C VAL A 43 2.07 3.10 7.46
N LEU A 44 0.94 3.70 7.83
CA LEU A 44 -0.38 3.17 7.53
C LEU A 44 -0.66 3.13 6.01
N VAL A 45 -0.38 4.21 5.28
CA VAL A 45 -0.57 4.27 3.83
C VAL A 45 0.30 3.23 3.13
N ASN A 46 1.56 3.07 3.54
CA ASN A 46 2.46 2.06 3.00
C ASN A 46 1.95 0.63 3.29
N LEU A 47 1.42 0.39 4.48
CA LEU A 47 0.84 -0.91 4.86
C LEU A 47 -0.35 -1.26 3.97
N ILE A 48 -1.28 -0.31 3.79
CA ILE A 48 -2.47 -0.46 2.93
C ILE A 48 -2.04 -0.72 1.49
N LYS A 49 -1.11 0.09 0.96
CA LYS A 49 -0.61 -0.05 -0.41
C LYS A 49 0.10 -1.38 -0.65
N ALA A 50 0.81 -1.89 0.35
CA ALA A 50 1.46 -3.21 0.27
C ALA A 50 0.45 -4.36 0.16
N GLN A 51 -0.80 -4.19 0.63
CA GLN A 51 -1.85 -5.23 0.48
C GLN A 51 -2.30 -5.41 -0.97
N LEU A 52 -1.97 -4.46 -1.85
CA LEU A 52 -2.22 -4.57 -3.27
C LEU A 52 -1.12 -5.34 -3.99
N GLU A 53 0.01 -5.66 -3.36
CA GLU A 53 1.08 -6.44 -3.98
C GLU A 53 0.70 -7.93 -4.06
N GLU A 54 1.20 -8.64 -5.09
CA GLU A 54 0.92 -10.08 -5.28
C GLU A 54 1.31 -10.92 -4.06
N ASP A 55 2.51 -10.68 -3.51
CA ASP A 55 2.99 -11.29 -2.28
C ASP A 55 3.01 -10.29 -1.12
N TRP A 56 1.87 -9.67 -0.85
CA TRP A 56 1.69 -8.72 0.27
C TRP A 56 2.07 -9.32 1.64
N ARG A 57 1.98 -10.64 1.78
CA ARG A 57 2.32 -11.37 3.02
C ARG A 57 3.78 -11.16 3.39
N LYS A 58 4.69 -11.03 2.42
CA LYS A 58 6.11 -10.75 2.66
C LYS A 58 6.33 -9.44 3.42
N SER A 59 5.62 -8.38 3.04
CA SER A 59 5.68 -7.07 3.68
C SER A 59 5.16 -7.12 5.13
N LEU A 60 4.05 -7.84 5.36
CA LEU A 60 3.52 -8.05 6.70
C LEU A 60 4.44 -8.88 7.59
N LEU A 61 4.94 -10.00 7.09
CA LEU A 61 5.86 -10.86 7.83
C LEU A 61 7.13 -10.10 8.24
N THR A 62 7.63 -9.23 7.37
CA THR A 62 8.78 -8.38 7.67
C THR A 62 8.47 -7.39 8.80
N ALA A 63 7.29 -6.74 8.77
CA ALA A 63 6.86 -5.83 9.81
C ALA A 63 6.66 -6.56 11.15
N LEU A 64 6.00 -7.72 11.14
CA LEU A 64 5.77 -8.54 12.33
C LEU A 64 7.08 -9.04 12.94
N LYS A 65 8.04 -9.52 12.12
CA LYS A 65 9.38 -9.91 12.62
C LYS A 65 10.10 -8.77 13.31
N LYS A 66 9.98 -7.54 12.79
CA LYS A 66 10.55 -6.34 13.44
C LYS A 66 9.87 -6.06 14.78
N LEU A 67 8.54 -6.23 14.86
CA LEU A 67 7.79 -6.04 16.11
C LEU A 67 8.15 -7.11 17.14
N LEU A 68 8.16 -8.40 16.76
CA LEU A 68 8.60 -9.48 17.65
C LEU A 68 9.99 -9.20 18.23
N LYS A 69 10.96 -8.83 17.37
CA LYS A 69 12.30 -8.42 17.82
C LYS A 69 12.28 -7.21 18.76
N LYS A 70 11.43 -6.21 18.50
CA LYS A 70 11.30 -5.00 19.34
C LYS A 70 10.76 -5.34 20.73
N TYR A 71 9.77 -6.24 20.80
CA TYR A 71 9.12 -6.64 22.05
C TYR A 71 9.80 -7.83 22.74
N LYS A 72 10.90 -8.35 22.16
CA LYS A 72 11.66 -9.51 22.68
C LYS A 72 10.78 -10.76 22.86
N ILE A 73 9.87 -10.97 21.91
CA ILE A 73 9.03 -12.17 21.77
C ILE A 73 9.68 -13.11 20.77
#